data_AF-A0A6A2Y2N5-F1
#
_entry.id   AF-A0A6A2Y2N5-F1
#
_cell.length_a   1.000
_cell.length_b   1.000
_cell.length_c   1.000
_cell.angle_alpha   90.00
_cell.angle_beta   90.00
_cell.angle_gamma   90.00
#
_symmetry.space_group_name_H-M   'P 1'
#
loop_
_entity.id
_entity.type
_entity.pdbx_description
1 polymer ?
#
loop_
_entity_poly.entity_id
_entity_poly.type
_entity_poly.pdbx_seq_one_letter_code
_entity_poly.pdbx_strand_id
1 'polypeptide(L)'
;MILTDTWWSSDQFLPDRTLLQTGGDLDGFKKIRKFEPSEPGGNCDWVELKDVELANGRWYATKQILPDGTIVIVGGRGTNTAEYYPPRMNKNGAVELKFLADVEDNQMYNLYPYVHLLPTATFSSSPTTKQSLMLALEGDFSTTVVVVCGGAQYGAFIERSTDTPAHGSCGRIVATDPKPGWEMEDMPYGRIMGDTLMLPTGDTLIINGAQAGTQGFEMASNPMYHSTANLLPDGRVLVAGSNPHYFYKFAAEFPTELRLEAFSPEYLSPDRANIRPVIEEIPETVRFGEAFAVLVSVPLSIVGIIEVWERTIFDTFIFTGSNISETCRYAVSPRRWSIPD
;
A
#
# COMPACT_ATOMS: atom_id res chain seq x y z
N MET A 1 21.03 9.79 11.72
CA MET A 1 20.45 9.29 12.96
C MET A 1 19.04 9.84 13.17
N ILE A 2 18.12 8.98 13.63
CA ILE A 2 16.81 9.36 14.18
C ILE A 2 17.03 9.91 15.59
N LEU A 3 16.48 11.09 15.89
CA LEU A 3 16.67 11.73 17.20
C LEU A 3 15.38 11.79 18.03
N THR A 4 14.24 11.66 17.38
CA THR A 4 12.91 11.90 17.94
C THR A 4 12.01 10.70 17.73
N ASP A 5 10.95 10.59 18.53
CA ASP A 5 10.06 9.41 18.52
C ASP A 5 9.36 9.22 17.16
N THR A 6 9.38 8.01 16.62
CA THR A 6 8.79 7.65 15.32
C THR A 6 7.44 6.94 15.43
N TRP A 7 6.94 6.72 16.63
CA TRP A 7 5.70 5.98 16.85
C TRP A 7 4.49 6.69 16.22
N TRP A 8 3.62 5.93 15.54
CA TRP A 8 2.47 6.46 14.78
C TRP A 8 2.82 7.44 13.66
N SER A 9 4.06 7.38 13.16
CA SER A 9 4.45 8.06 11.93
C SER A 9 3.80 7.40 10.70
N SER A 10 4.07 8.00 9.55
CA SER A 10 3.72 7.46 8.23
C SER A 10 4.92 7.57 7.31
N ASP A 11 4.96 6.79 6.24
CA ASP A 11 6.06 6.74 5.28
C ASP A 11 5.58 6.67 3.82
N GLN A 12 6.46 7.07 2.89
CA GLN A 12 6.22 7.07 1.44
C GLN A 12 7.56 7.12 0.71
N PHE A 13 7.74 6.30 -0.33
CA PHE A 13 8.91 6.41 -1.21
C PHE A 13 8.80 7.65 -2.12
N LEU A 14 9.92 8.35 -2.26
CA LEU A 14 10.17 9.42 -3.22
C LEU A 14 10.65 8.85 -4.57
N PRO A 15 10.55 9.61 -5.68
CA PRO A 15 11.03 9.16 -6.99
C PRO A 15 12.51 8.76 -7.04
N ASP A 16 13.33 9.31 -6.13
CA ASP A 16 14.76 9.05 -6.01
C ASP A 16 15.07 7.81 -5.14
N ARG A 17 14.07 6.98 -4.81
CA ARG A 17 14.16 5.79 -3.95
C ARG A 17 14.39 6.08 -2.47
N THR A 18 14.35 7.35 -2.06
CA THR A 18 14.40 7.74 -0.65
C THR A 18 13.08 7.46 0.04
N LEU A 19 13.10 6.86 1.22
CA LEU A 19 11.93 6.71 2.07
C LEU A 19 11.71 7.97 2.92
N LEU A 20 10.55 8.61 2.78
CA LEU A 20 10.16 9.81 3.52
C LEU A 20 9.21 9.45 4.67
N GLN A 21 9.70 9.51 5.90
CA GLN A 21 8.92 9.34 7.12
C GLN A 21 8.51 10.70 7.71
N THR A 22 7.28 10.84 8.20
CA THR A 22 6.81 12.08 8.85
C THR A 22 5.90 11.79 10.03
N GLY A 23 5.91 12.71 11.00
CA GLY A 23 5.17 12.53 12.25
C GLY A 23 5.92 11.60 13.21
N GLY A 24 5.24 11.20 14.27
CA GLY A 24 5.85 10.53 15.41
C GLY A 24 5.16 10.93 16.71
N ASP A 25 5.48 10.29 17.83
CA ASP A 25 4.98 10.72 19.13
C ASP A 25 5.82 11.90 19.69
N LEU A 26 5.31 12.60 20.69
CA LEU A 26 6.04 13.61 21.47
C LEU A 26 6.83 14.63 20.62
N ASP A 27 8.16 14.55 20.64
CA ASP A 27 9.09 15.43 19.95
C ASP A 27 9.21 15.14 18.44
N GLY A 28 8.71 13.99 18.00
CA GLY A 28 8.62 13.56 16.61
C GLY A 28 7.37 14.06 15.87
N PHE A 29 6.40 14.63 16.59
CA PHE A 29 5.05 14.90 16.07
C PHE A 29 4.98 15.75 14.78
N LYS A 30 5.98 16.62 14.56
CA LYS A 30 6.12 17.44 13.35
C LYS A 30 7.34 17.11 12.50
N LYS A 31 8.12 16.09 12.88
CA LYS A 31 9.41 15.82 12.26
C LYS A 31 9.28 15.13 10.92
N ILE A 32 10.26 15.40 10.07
CA ILE A 32 10.43 14.79 8.75
C ILE A 32 11.79 14.11 8.74
N ARG A 33 11.81 12.85 8.31
CA ARG A 33 13.00 12.00 8.29
C ARG A 33 13.10 11.33 6.93
N LYS A 34 14.32 11.23 6.41
CA LYS A 34 14.62 10.54 5.15
C LYS A 34 15.49 9.32 5.42
N PHE A 35 15.26 8.26 4.68
CA PHE A 35 16.17 7.12 4.62
C PHE A 35 16.50 6.83 3.17
N GLU A 36 17.78 7.00 2.83
CA GLU A 36 18.32 6.66 1.53
C GLU A 36 18.91 5.25 1.64
N PRO A 37 18.36 4.23 0.95
CA PRO A 37 18.93 2.89 0.99
C PRO A 37 20.31 2.85 0.29
N SER A 38 21.31 2.22 0.91
CA SER A 38 22.56 1.85 0.21
C SER A 38 22.53 0.41 -0.26
N GLU A 39 23.50 0.11 -1.12
CA GLU A 39 23.96 -1.24 -1.39
C GLU A 39 24.15 -2.09 -0.12
N PRO A 40 23.98 -3.42 -0.22
CA PRO A 40 24.23 -4.34 0.89
C PRO A 40 25.62 -4.15 1.51
N GLY A 41 25.66 -3.95 2.84
CA GLY A 41 26.91 -3.68 3.57
C GLY A 41 27.35 -2.21 3.56
N GLY A 42 26.61 -1.32 2.89
CA GLY A 42 26.78 0.12 3.01
C GLY A 42 26.34 0.65 4.39
N ASN A 43 26.87 1.81 4.77
CA ASN A 43 26.51 2.50 6.00
C ASN A 43 25.47 3.58 5.71
N CYS A 44 24.20 3.17 5.55
CA CYS A 44 23.09 4.10 5.47
C CYS A 44 22.41 4.30 6.81
N ASP A 45 22.11 5.55 7.10
CA ASP A 45 21.41 5.97 8.30
C ASP A 45 20.33 6.97 7.92
N TRP A 46 19.31 7.06 8.74
CA TRP A 46 18.25 8.04 8.62
C TRP A 46 18.80 9.46 8.72
N VAL A 47 18.18 10.42 8.04
CA VAL A 47 18.49 11.84 8.19
C VAL A 47 17.23 12.54 8.65
N GLU A 48 17.23 13.01 9.89
CA GLU A 48 16.18 13.89 10.41
C GLU A 48 16.43 15.32 9.94
N LEU A 49 15.45 15.89 9.22
CA LEU A 49 15.56 17.21 8.63
C LEU A 49 15.40 18.30 9.69
N LYS A 50 16.29 19.30 9.66
CA LYS A 50 16.31 20.39 10.64
C LYS A 50 15.60 21.66 10.16
N ASP A 51 15.61 21.89 8.85
CA ASP A 51 15.14 23.15 8.26
C ASP A 51 13.69 23.07 7.77
N VAL A 52 13.06 21.90 7.87
CA VAL A 52 11.68 21.67 7.44
C VAL A 52 10.95 20.75 8.40
N GLU A 53 9.74 21.16 8.75
CA GLU A 53 8.82 20.44 9.62
C GLU A 53 7.41 20.50 9.04
N LEU A 54 6.54 19.60 9.52
CA LEU A 54 5.12 19.65 9.18
C LEU A 54 4.47 20.92 9.75
N ALA A 55 3.57 21.52 8.98
CA ALA A 55 2.76 22.64 9.43
C ALA A 55 1.86 22.21 10.61
N ASN A 56 1.17 21.07 10.45
CA ASN A 56 0.40 20.43 11.52
C ASN A 56 1.10 19.13 11.95
N GLY A 57 1.17 18.89 13.27
CA GLY A 57 1.70 17.62 13.76
C GLY A 57 0.68 16.51 13.53
N ARG A 58 1.16 15.31 13.19
CA ARG A 58 0.29 14.23 12.68
C ARG A 58 0.67 12.88 13.28
N TRP A 59 -0.35 12.16 13.76
CA TRP A 59 -0.32 10.71 13.97
C TRP A 59 -1.20 10.05 12.94
N TYR A 60 -0.76 8.92 12.38
CA TYR A 60 -1.56 8.12 11.45
C TYR A 60 -2.07 8.88 10.21
N ALA A 61 -1.26 9.81 9.71
CA ALA A 61 -1.53 10.46 8.43
C ALA A 61 -1.33 9.48 7.28
N THR A 62 -2.05 9.69 6.17
CA THR A 62 -1.81 8.98 4.92
C THR A 62 -1.01 9.84 3.97
N LYS A 63 -0.13 9.23 3.20
CA LYS A 63 0.67 9.90 2.18
C LYS A 63 0.37 9.33 0.81
N GLN A 64 0.51 10.18 -0.20
CA GLN A 64 0.44 9.77 -1.59
C GLN A 64 1.43 10.58 -2.42
N ILE A 65 2.21 9.88 -3.24
CA ILE A 65 3.05 10.50 -4.26
C ILE A 65 2.21 11.03 -5.41
N LEU A 66 2.52 12.24 -5.87
CA LEU A 66 1.88 12.91 -7.00
C LEU A 66 2.73 12.78 -8.28
N PRO A 67 2.16 13.00 -9.47
CA PRO A 67 2.88 12.85 -10.74
C PRO A 67 4.08 13.79 -10.91
N ASP A 68 4.09 14.92 -10.19
CA ASP A 68 5.20 15.87 -10.16
C ASP A 68 6.33 15.46 -9.18
N GLY A 69 6.19 14.31 -8.52
CA GLY A 69 7.12 13.79 -7.52
C GLY A 69 6.94 14.39 -6.12
N THR A 70 6.00 15.32 -5.92
CA THR A 70 5.67 15.85 -4.60
C THR A 70 4.80 14.85 -3.83
N ILE A 71 4.88 14.88 -2.50
CA ILE A 71 4.07 14.03 -1.62
C ILE A 71 2.97 14.88 -1.01
N VAL A 72 1.73 14.44 -1.12
CA VAL A 72 0.62 14.99 -0.33
C VAL A 72 0.49 14.16 0.95
N ILE A 73 0.35 14.85 2.09
CA ILE A 73 0.21 14.28 3.42
C ILE A 73 -1.16 14.69 3.93
N VAL A 74 -2.05 13.74 4.18
CA VAL A 74 -3.47 13.98 4.42
C VAL A 74 -3.89 13.43 5.77
N GLY A 75 -4.62 14.25 6.53
CA GLY A 75 -5.27 13.81 7.76
C GLY A 75 -4.29 13.46 8.88
N GLY A 76 -4.73 12.54 9.74
CA GLY A 76 -4.05 12.16 10.97
C GLY A 76 -4.75 12.75 12.19
N ARG A 77 -4.69 12.04 13.33
CA ARG A 77 -5.54 12.26 14.52
C ARG A 77 -5.72 13.75 14.85
N GLY A 78 -6.95 14.24 14.79
CA GLY A 78 -7.30 15.64 15.10
C GLY A 78 -6.79 16.68 14.11
N THR A 79 -6.34 16.26 12.92
CA THR A 79 -5.80 17.13 11.88
C THR A 79 -6.60 17.02 10.60
N ASN A 80 -7.47 18.00 10.32
CA ASN A 80 -8.35 18.01 9.15
C ASN A 80 -7.75 18.77 7.96
N THR A 81 -6.45 18.64 7.75
CA THR A 81 -5.72 19.35 6.70
C THR A 81 -4.91 18.41 5.83
N ALA A 82 -4.55 18.86 4.63
CA ALA A 82 -3.55 18.25 3.78
C ALA A 82 -2.38 19.21 3.54
N GLU A 83 -1.15 18.72 3.61
CA GLU A 83 0.05 19.51 3.32
C GLU A 83 0.98 18.77 2.35
N TYR A 84 2.02 19.44 1.86
CA TYR A 84 2.88 18.94 0.78
C TYR A 84 4.34 18.87 1.20
N TYR A 85 5.04 17.85 0.70
CA TYR A 85 6.49 17.75 0.75
C TYR A 85 7.09 17.69 -0.67
N PRO A 86 8.06 18.55 -1.03
CA PRO A 86 8.51 19.71 -0.27
C PRO A 86 7.41 20.76 -0.05
N PRO A 87 7.51 21.64 0.97
CA PRO A 87 6.52 22.67 1.22
C PRO A 87 6.33 23.61 0.02
N ARG A 88 5.08 23.86 -0.38
CA ARG A 88 4.74 24.83 -1.43
C ARG A 88 4.80 26.26 -0.86
N MET A 89 5.35 27.22 -1.61
CA MET A 89 5.56 28.60 -1.13
C MET A 89 4.26 29.34 -0.78
N ASN A 90 4.31 30.16 0.28
CA ASN A 90 3.38 31.26 0.65
C ASN A 90 1.96 30.93 1.15
N LYS A 91 1.88 30.10 2.19
CA LYS A 91 0.94 30.16 3.33
C LYS A 91 1.19 28.90 4.16
N ASN A 92 0.92 28.93 5.47
CA ASN A 92 0.92 27.76 6.35
C ASN A 92 0.53 26.50 5.55
N GLY A 93 1.49 25.63 5.22
CA GLY A 93 1.44 24.72 4.06
C GLY A 93 0.34 23.66 4.07
N ALA A 94 -0.52 23.72 5.07
CA ALA A 94 -1.69 22.89 5.28
C ALA A 94 -2.95 23.56 4.72
N VAL A 95 -3.65 22.84 3.85
CA VAL A 95 -4.95 23.17 3.26
C VAL A 95 -6.03 22.43 4.03
N GLU A 96 -7.04 23.14 4.49
CA GLU A 96 -8.18 22.53 5.20
C GLU A 96 -9.03 21.66 4.27
N LEU A 97 -9.37 20.46 4.74
CA LEU A 97 -10.24 19.50 4.07
C LEU A 97 -11.51 19.31 4.90
N LYS A 98 -12.56 20.04 4.54
CA LYS A 98 -13.82 20.06 5.31
C LYS A 98 -14.43 18.68 5.53
N PHE A 99 -14.35 17.79 4.54
CA PHE A 99 -14.90 16.44 4.68
C PHE A 99 -14.20 15.61 5.77
N LEU A 100 -12.93 15.90 6.11
CA LEU A 100 -12.24 15.23 7.23
C LEU A 100 -12.77 15.70 8.57
N ALA A 101 -13.22 16.95 8.66
CA ALA A 101 -13.88 17.47 9.85
C ALA A 101 -15.29 16.88 10.01
N ASP A 102 -16.00 16.63 8.90
CA ASP A 102 -17.36 16.05 8.93
C ASP A 102 -17.40 14.60 9.43
N VAL A 103 -16.28 13.89 9.33
CA VAL A 103 -16.10 12.49 9.76
C VAL A 103 -15.32 12.36 11.06
N GLU A 104 -14.89 13.48 11.66
CA GLU A 104 -14.19 13.49 12.94
C GLU A 104 -15.18 13.21 14.08
N ASP A 105 -14.84 12.24 14.93
CA ASP A 105 -15.64 11.92 16.12
C ASP A 105 -15.14 12.68 17.37
N ASN A 106 -15.85 12.50 18.50
CA ASN A 106 -15.50 13.10 19.78
C ASN A 106 -14.12 12.66 20.34
N GLN A 107 -13.42 11.76 19.67
CA GLN A 107 -12.10 11.26 20.04
C GLN A 107 -11.01 11.66 19.01
N MET A 108 -11.38 12.53 18.06
CA MET A 108 -10.51 13.08 17.02
C MET A 108 -10.02 12.02 16.01
N TYR A 109 -10.82 10.97 15.77
CA TYR A 109 -10.43 9.87 14.87
C TYR A 109 -10.82 10.14 13.42
N ASN A 110 -9.89 10.71 12.67
CA ASN A 110 -9.87 10.80 11.21
C ASN A 110 -8.67 10.01 10.63
N LEU A 111 -8.42 8.84 11.21
CA LEU A 111 -7.20 8.05 10.98
C LEU A 111 -7.22 7.34 9.63
N TYR A 112 -6.04 7.17 9.03
CA TYR A 112 -5.83 6.37 7.81
C TYR A 112 -6.86 6.65 6.70
N PRO A 113 -7.05 7.92 6.27
CA PRO A 113 -7.87 8.16 5.09
C PRO A 113 -7.24 7.39 3.93
N TYR A 114 -8.01 6.55 3.25
CA TYR A 114 -7.52 5.97 2.00
C TYR A 114 -7.28 7.09 1.00
N VAL A 115 -6.15 7.07 0.33
CA VAL A 115 -5.80 8.07 -0.66
C VAL A 115 -5.38 7.33 -1.91
N HIS A 116 -6.21 7.40 -2.94
CA HIS A 116 -5.90 6.85 -4.25
C HIS A 116 -5.77 8.00 -5.25
N LEU A 117 -4.66 8.05 -5.97
CA LEU A 117 -4.44 9.03 -7.02
C LEU A 117 -5.14 8.55 -8.30
N LEU A 118 -6.23 9.21 -8.69
CA LEU A 118 -6.92 8.87 -9.93
C LEU A 118 -6.24 9.51 -11.17
N PRO A 119 -6.30 8.87 -12.34
CA PRO A 119 -5.77 9.39 -13.61
C PRO A 119 -6.31 10.79 -13.97
N THR A 120 -7.52 11.12 -13.51
CA THR A 120 -8.17 12.43 -13.69
C THR A 120 -7.92 13.40 -12.52
N ALA A 121 -6.86 13.20 -11.74
CA ALA A 121 -6.47 14.04 -10.60
C ALA A 121 -7.57 14.19 -9.53
N THR A 122 -8.39 13.15 -9.34
CA THR A 122 -9.47 13.15 -8.34
C THR A 122 -9.09 12.25 -7.15
N PHE A 123 -9.45 12.68 -5.94
CA PHE A 123 -9.07 12.07 -4.67
C PHE A 123 -10.30 11.40 -4.04
N SER A 124 -10.17 10.16 -3.57
CA SER A 124 -11.21 9.46 -2.82
C SER A 124 -10.65 9.00 -1.48
N SER A 125 -11.32 9.38 -0.39
CA SER A 125 -11.01 8.92 0.97
C SER A 125 -12.24 8.44 1.70
N SER A 126 -12.12 7.32 2.39
CA SER A 126 -13.12 6.80 3.32
C SER A 126 -12.44 6.45 4.64
N PRO A 127 -12.81 7.08 5.77
CA PRO A 127 -12.30 6.72 7.08
C PRO A 127 -13.10 5.54 7.60
N THR A 128 -12.59 4.32 7.43
CA THR A 128 -13.26 3.16 8.02
C THR A 128 -12.25 2.13 8.48
N THR A 129 -12.68 1.27 9.39
CA THR A 129 -11.95 0.13 9.93
C THR A 129 -11.63 -0.97 8.89
N LYS A 130 -11.89 -0.69 7.62
CA LYS A 130 -11.84 -1.58 6.47
C LYS A 130 -10.41 -1.74 5.97
N GLN A 131 -10.25 -2.37 4.83
CA GLN A 131 -9.04 -2.30 4.00
C GLN A 131 -9.43 -1.73 2.65
N SER A 132 -8.57 -0.95 1.99
CA SER A 132 -8.77 -0.60 0.59
C SER A 132 -7.52 -0.86 -0.24
N LEU A 133 -7.73 -1.30 -1.48
CA LEU A 133 -6.69 -1.51 -2.48
C LEU A 133 -7.18 -0.96 -3.82
N MET A 134 -6.36 -0.16 -4.50
CA MET A 134 -6.54 0.12 -5.91
C MET A 134 -6.02 -1.07 -6.72
N LEU A 135 -6.89 -1.65 -7.55
CA LEU A 135 -6.48 -2.68 -8.49
C LEU A 135 -5.65 -2.06 -9.62
N ALA A 136 -4.86 -2.90 -10.30
CA ALA A 136 -4.09 -2.49 -11.48
C ALA A 136 -4.99 -1.75 -12.46
N LEU A 137 -4.50 -0.61 -12.96
CA LEU A 137 -5.23 0.19 -13.94
C LEU A 137 -5.50 -0.66 -15.20
N GLU A 138 -6.74 -0.64 -15.66
CA GLU A 138 -7.16 -1.38 -16.86
C GLU A 138 -7.36 -0.42 -18.05
N GLY A 139 -7.19 -0.96 -19.27
CA GLY A 139 -7.36 -0.20 -20.51
C GLY A 139 -6.14 0.68 -20.86
N ASP A 140 -6.40 1.96 -21.13
CA ASP A 140 -5.45 3.04 -21.43
C ASP A 140 -5.09 3.88 -20.19
N PHE A 141 -5.11 3.24 -19.01
CA PHE A 141 -5.05 3.91 -17.71
C PHE A 141 -6.28 4.78 -17.37
N SER A 142 -7.40 4.64 -18.09
CA SER A 142 -8.65 5.38 -17.79
C SER A 142 -9.55 4.70 -16.76
N THR A 143 -9.39 3.40 -16.53
CA THR A 143 -10.25 2.64 -15.63
C THR A 143 -9.54 2.36 -14.32
N THR A 144 -10.02 2.96 -13.24
CA THR A 144 -9.56 2.67 -11.89
C THR A 144 -10.61 1.88 -11.15
N VAL A 145 -10.21 0.73 -10.63
CA VAL A 145 -11.04 -0.08 -9.76
C VAL A 145 -10.49 -0.02 -8.34
N VAL A 146 -11.34 0.32 -7.37
CA VAL A 146 -11.01 0.30 -5.95
C VAL A 146 -11.80 -0.80 -5.28
N VAL A 147 -11.11 -1.62 -4.50
CA VAL A 147 -11.68 -2.68 -3.69
C VAL A 147 -11.61 -2.26 -2.23
N VAL A 148 -12.72 -2.41 -1.50
CA VAL A 148 -12.83 -2.10 -0.07
C VAL A 148 -13.46 -3.29 0.64
N CYS A 149 -12.70 -3.96 1.51
CA CYS A 149 -13.18 -5.14 2.23
C CYS A 149 -13.22 -4.95 3.75
N GLY A 150 -14.10 -5.70 4.40
CA GLY A 150 -14.10 -5.87 5.84
C GLY A 150 -14.75 -4.72 6.62
N GLY A 151 -14.25 -4.53 7.85
CA GLY A 151 -14.66 -3.46 8.74
C GLY A 151 -15.39 -3.92 9.99
N ALA A 152 -15.38 -3.08 11.01
CA ALA A 152 -16.11 -3.25 12.25
C ALA A 152 -17.58 -2.88 12.06
N GLN A 153 -18.46 -3.51 12.84
CA GLN A 153 -19.86 -3.11 12.88
C GLN A 153 -20.02 -1.70 13.45
N TYR A 154 -21.06 -1.01 13.00
CA TYR A 154 -21.45 0.28 13.56
C TYR A 154 -21.71 0.14 15.07
N GLY A 155 -21.24 1.10 15.86
CA GLY A 155 -21.41 1.09 17.31
C GLY A 155 -20.38 0.25 18.07
N ALA A 156 -19.77 -0.78 17.48
CA ALA A 156 -18.78 -1.63 18.15
C ALA A 156 -17.61 -0.82 18.74
N PHE A 157 -17.19 0.24 18.03
CA PHE A 157 -16.15 1.15 18.48
C PHE A 157 -16.60 1.99 19.68
N ILE A 158 -17.81 2.54 19.60
CA ILE A 158 -18.40 3.42 20.63
C ILE A 158 -18.60 2.65 21.93
N GLU A 159 -19.06 1.40 21.81
CA GLU A 159 -19.33 0.50 22.94
C GLU A 159 -18.07 -0.20 23.46
N ARG A 160 -16.91 0.01 22.81
CA ARG A 160 -15.65 -0.70 23.09
C ARG A 160 -15.82 -2.22 23.13
N SER A 161 -16.64 -2.73 22.22
CA SER A 161 -16.88 -4.16 22.12
C SER A 161 -15.73 -4.84 21.40
N THR A 162 -15.00 -5.70 22.09
CA THR A 162 -13.88 -6.48 21.55
C THR A 162 -14.32 -7.71 20.76
N ASP A 163 -15.56 -8.17 21.01
CA ASP A 163 -16.05 -9.46 20.54
C ASP A 163 -17.11 -9.33 19.43
N THR A 164 -17.47 -8.09 19.06
CA THR A 164 -18.42 -7.88 17.96
C THR A 164 -17.81 -8.37 16.63
N PRO A 165 -18.45 -9.30 15.91
CA PRO A 165 -17.88 -9.86 14.68
C PRO A 165 -17.61 -8.81 13.61
N ALA A 166 -16.47 -8.92 12.95
CA ALA A 166 -16.11 -8.14 11.78
C ALA A 166 -17.03 -8.46 10.60
N HIS A 167 -17.22 -7.49 9.70
CA HIS A 167 -18.04 -7.64 8.52
C HIS A 167 -17.28 -8.41 7.43
N GLY A 168 -17.97 -9.32 6.75
CA GLY A 168 -17.44 -10.10 5.63
C GLY A 168 -17.50 -9.40 4.27
N SER A 169 -18.27 -8.32 4.15
CA SER A 169 -18.48 -7.68 2.84
C SER A 169 -17.18 -7.17 2.23
N CYS A 170 -17.03 -7.39 0.94
CA CYS A 170 -16.10 -6.68 0.09
C CYS A 170 -16.81 -6.00 -1.06
N GLY A 171 -16.55 -4.72 -1.27
CA GLY A 171 -17.11 -3.93 -2.36
C GLY A 171 -16.04 -3.55 -3.37
N ARG A 172 -16.37 -3.65 -4.65
CA ARG A 172 -15.58 -3.17 -5.77
C ARG A 172 -16.30 -2.01 -6.45
N ILE A 173 -15.58 -0.95 -6.76
CA ILE A 173 -16.13 0.22 -7.46
C ILE A 173 -15.19 0.64 -8.58
N VAL A 174 -15.77 0.92 -9.76
CA VAL A 174 -15.06 1.61 -10.84
C VAL A 174 -15.10 3.11 -10.54
N ALA A 175 -14.04 3.63 -9.93
CA ALA A 175 -13.98 4.99 -9.42
C ALA A 175 -14.01 6.07 -10.53
N THR A 176 -13.66 5.70 -11.76
CA THR A 176 -13.67 6.59 -12.93
C THR A 176 -14.96 6.53 -13.74
N ASP A 177 -15.91 5.65 -13.37
CA ASP A 177 -17.22 5.61 -14.02
C ASP A 177 -18.00 6.90 -13.71
N PRO A 178 -18.59 7.58 -14.71
CA PRO A 178 -19.44 8.77 -14.48
C PRO A 178 -20.65 8.50 -13.58
N LYS A 179 -21.05 7.24 -13.39
CA LYS A 179 -22.07 6.78 -12.44
C LYS A 179 -21.54 5.59 -11.65
N PRO A 180 -20.64 5.83 -10.68
CA PRO A 180 -19.95 4.75 -9.99
C PRO A 180 -20.94 3.91 -9.19
N GLY A 181 -20.90 2.59 -9.41
CA GLY A 181 -21.71 1.59 -8.71
C GLY A 181 -20.83 0.63 -7.92
N TRP A 182 -21.31 0.20 -6.75
CA TRP A 182 -20.65 -0.83 -5.95
C TRP A 182 -21.11 -2.21 -6.39
N GLU A 183 -20.16 -3.05 -6.77
CA GLU A 183 -20.33 -4.49 -6.90
C GLU A 183 -19.91 -5.13 -5.58
N MET A 184 -20.80 -5.91 -4.96
CA MET A 184 -20.56 -6.46 -3.63
C MET A 184 -20.32 -7.97 -3.72
N GLU A 185 -19.33 -8.42 -2.96
CA GLU A 185 -18.94 -9.80 -2.75
C GLU A 185 -18.77 -10.05 -1.24
N ASP A 186 -18.72 -11.32 -0.83
CA ASP A 186 -18.49 -11.69 0.57
C ASP A 186 -17.16 -12.43 0.71
N MET A 187 -16.33 -11.97 1.63
CA MET A 187 -15.14 -12.70 2.05
C MET A 187 -15.55 -13.96 2.81
N PRO A 188 -14.75 -15.04 2.71
CA PRO A 188 -14.97 -16.25 3.50
C PRO A 188 -15.01 -16.01 5.01
N TYR A 189 -14.30 -14.98 5.48
CA TYR A 189 -14.25 -14.57 6.88
C TYR A 189 -14.27 -13.05 7.00
N GLY A 190 -15.04 -12.53 7.96
CA GLY A 190 -15.02 -11.12 8.32
C GLY A 190 -13.66 -10.71 8.89
N ARG A 191 -13.17 -9.53 8.48
CA ARG A 191 -11.85 -9.05 8.89
C ARG A 191 -11.82 -7.55 9.16
N ILE A 192 -11.15 -7.17 10.24
CA ILE A 192 -10.70 -5.80 10.54
C ILE A 192 -9.18 -5.78 10.58
N MET A 193 -8.55 -4.63 10.31
CA MET A 193 -7.09 -4.48 10.38
C MET A 193 -6.30 -5.48 9.53
N GLY A 194 -6.90 -6.01 8.46
CA GLY A 194 -6.18 -6.86 7.52
C GLY A 194 -5.15 -6.05 6.72
N ASP A 195 -4.11 -6.74 6.28
CA ASP A 195 -3.18 -6.25 5.27
C ASP A 195 -3.65 -6.77 3.92
N THR A 196 -3.75 -5.87 2.93
CA THR A 196 -4.18 -6.20 1.57
C THR A 196 -3.06 -5.92 0.58
N LEU A 197 -2.67 -6.93 -0.18
CA LEU A 197 -1.52 -6.89 -1.08
C LEU A 197 -1.93 -7.40 -2.47
N MET A 198 -1.44 -6.76 -3.51
CA MET A 198 -1.51 -7.30 -4.87
C MET A 198 -0.34 -8.24 -5.10
N LEU A 199 -0.61 -9.45 -5.57
CA LEU A 199 0.41 -10.42 -5.97
C LEU A 199 0.82 -10.17 -7.44
N PRO A 200 2.00 -10.63 -7.88
CA PRO A 200 2.43 -10.49 -9.28
C PRO A 200 1.47 -11.10 -10.30
N THR A 201 0.65 -12.07 -9.88
CA THR A 201 -0.40 -12.68 -10.70
C THR A 201 -1.58 -11.75 -10.98
N GLY A 202 -1.70 -10.62 -10.26
CA GLY A 202 -2.87 -9.75 -10.25
C GLY A 202 -3.92 -10.13 -9.20
N ASP A 203 -3.74 -11.25 -8.50
CA ASP A 203 -4.62 -11.64 -7.40
C ASP A 203 -4.41 -10.72 -6.20
N THR A 204 -5.49 -10.48 -5.44
CA THR A 204 -5.41 -9.74 -4.18
C THR A 204 -5.35 -10.72 -3.01
N LEU A 205 -4.29 -10.63 -2.21
CA LEU A 205 -4.14 -11.35 -0.94
C LEU A 205 -4.58 -10.47 0.22
N ILE A 206 -5.50 -10.97 1.05
CA ILE A 206 -5.90 -10.35 2.31
C ILE A 206 -5.44 -11.25 3.47
N ILE A 207 -4.55 -10.74 4.31
CA ILE A 207 -3.92 -11.47 5.43
C ILE A 207 -3.98 -10.64 6.73
N ASN A 208 -3.56 -11.22 7.87
CA ASN A 208 -3.51 -10.56 9.19
C ASN A 208 -4.87 -10.02 9.70
N GLY A 209 -4.88 -9.10 10.66
CA GLY A 209 -6.10 -8.53 11.24
C GLY A 209 -6.79 -9.39 12.30
N ALA A 210 -8.06 -9.08 12.57
CA ALA A 210 -8.90 -9.75 13.56
C ALA A 210 -10.29 -10.07 12.98
N GLN A 211 -10.96 -11.08 13.55
CA GLN A 211 -12.34 -11.45 13.17
C GLN A 211 -13.41 -10.76 14.02
N ALA A 212 -13.04 -10.06 15.09
CA ALA A 212 -13.96 -9.36 15.96
C ALA A 212 -13.30 -8.11 16.59
N GLY A 213 -14.12 -7.14 16.98
CA GLY A 213 -13.72 -5.89 17.61
C GLY A 213 -13.61 -4.73 16.64
N THR A 214 -12.71 -3.78 16.95
CA THR A 214 -12.46 -2.59 16.13
C THR A 214 -10.97 -2.25 16.01
N GLN A 215 -10.63 -1.29 15.16
CA GLN A 215 -9.29 -0.72 15.12
C GLN A 215 -8.99 0.06 16.41
N GLY A 216 -7.75 -0.02 16.89
CA GLY A 216 -7.30 0.67 18.10
C GLY A 216 -6.68 -0.26 19.13
N PHE A 217 -5.89 0.30 20.03
CA PHE A 217 -5.21 -0.43 21.10
C PHE A 217 -6.23 -1.01 22.10
N GLU A 218 -6.15 -2.31 22.38
CA GLU A 218 -7.06 -3.06 23.28
C GLU A 218 -8.54 -3.11 22.84
N MET A 219 -8.83 -2.91 21.55
CA MET A 219 -10.20 -2.80 21.03
C MET A 219 -10.71 -4.06 20.28
N ALA A 220 -10.00 -5.18 20.36
CA ALA A 220 -10.36 -6.41 19.65
C ALA A 220 -9.92 -7.68 20.40
N SER A 221 -10.63 -8.79 20.19
CA SER A 221 -10.28 -10.12 20.71
C SER A 221 -9.37 -10.87 19.75
N ASN A 222 -8.25 -11.43 20.24
CA ASN A 222 -7.22 -12.11 19.43
C ASN A 222 -6.77 -11.33 18.17
N PRO A 223 -6.50 -10.02 18.21
CA PRO A 223 -6.14 -9.28 17.00
C PRO A 223 -4.69 -9.50 16.61
N MET A 224 -4.42 -9.49 15.30
CA MET A 224 -3.10 -9.12 14.79
C MET A 224 -3.04 -7.60 14.60
N TYR A 225 -2.93 -6.83 15.68
CA TYR A 225 -2.75 -5.37 15.65
C TYR A 225 -1.27 -4.96 15.52
N HIS A 226 -0.94 -3.98 14.66
CA HIS A 226 0.43 -3.65 14.24
C HIS A 226 1.19 -4.84 13.59
N SER A 227 0.46 -5.75 12.95
CA SER A 227 1.08 -6.61 11.96
C SER A 227 1.38 -5.80 10.70
N THR A 228 2.31 -6.29 9.90
CA THR A 228 2.51 -5.81 8.54
C THR A 228 2.72 -7.01 7.62
N ALA A 229 2.28 -6.88 6.38
CA ALA A 229 2.61 -7.80 5.31
C ALA A 229 3.16 -7.02 4.12
N ASN A 230 4.27 -7.49 3.53
CA ASN A 230 4.90 -6.86 2.37
C ASN A 230 5.31 -7.91 1.34
N LEU A 231 5.11 -7.61 0.05
CA LEU A 231 5.59 -8.44 -1.05
C LEU A 231 7.12 -8.29 -1.18
N LEU A 232 7.83 -9.40 -1.20
CA LEU A 232 9.28 -9.47 -1.41
C LEU A 232 9.62 -9.51 -2.91
N PRO A 233 10.81 -9.05 -3.32
CA PRO A 233 11.25 -9.10 -4.72
C PRO A 233 11.30 -10.52 -5.32
N ASP A 234 11.40 -11.56 -4.48
CA ASP A 234 11.35 -12.96 -4.91
C ASP A 234 9.92 -13.53 -5.02
N GLY A 235 8.90 -12.68 -4.85
CA GLY A 235 7.49 -13.02 -4.94
C GLY A 235 6.89 -13.62 -3.67
N ARG A 236 7.65 -13.81 -2.59
CA ARG A 236 7.10 -14.23 -1.28
C ARG A 236 6.43 -13.06 -0.56
N VAL A 237 5.60 -13.35 0.43
CA VAL A 237 4.98 -12.34 1.28
C VAL A 237 5.60 -12.42 2.67
N LEU A 238 6.33 -11.38 3.06
CA LEU A 238 6.88 -11.24 4.41
C LEU A 238 5.79 -10.76 5.35
N VAL A 239 5.58 -11.50 6.43
CA VAL A 239 4.66 -11.18 7.52
C VAL A 239 5.47 -10.97 8.79
N ALA A 240 5.21 -9.88 9.50
CA ALA A 240 5.89 -9.53 10.74
C ALA A 240 4.94 -8.85 11.74
N GLY A 241 5.31 -8.82 13.02
CA GLY A 241 4.44 -8.41 14.11
C GLY A 241 3.61 -9.58 14.63
N SER A 242 2.76 -9.44 15.64
CA SER A 242 1.97 -8.29 16.11
C SER A 242 2.09 -8.08 17.64
N ASN A 243 1.28 -7.19 18.22
CA ASN A 243 1.06 -6.95 19.66
C ASN A 243 2.15 -6.14 20.37
N PRO A 244 2.30 -4.86 20.01
CA PRO A 244 3.18 -3.97 20.74
C PRO A 244 2.51 -3.56 22.03
N HIS A 245 2.92 -4.21 23.11
CA HIS A 245 2.83 -3.61 24.43
C HIS A 245 3.75 -2.39 24.48
N TYR A 246 3.47 -1.45 25.39
CA TYR A 246 4.33 -0.28 25.61
C TYR A 246 5.81 -0.68 25.83
N PHE A 247 6.04 -1.85 26.42
CA PHE A 247 7.34 -2.53 26.47
C PHE A 247 7.15 -3.98 26.02
N TYR A 248 8.21 -4.64 25.52
CA TYR A 248 8.15 -6.05 25.19
C TYR A 248 7.64 -6.90 26.36
N LYS A 249 6.51 -7.58 26.15
CA LYS A 249 5.90 -8.50 27.12
C LYS A 249 5.71 -9.86 26.48
N PHE A 250 6.56 -10.81 26.84
CA PHE A 250 6.48 -12.18 26.34
C PHE A 250 5.59 -13.10 27.20
N ALA A 251 5.28 -12.68 28.42
CA ALA A 251 4.40 -13.39 29.35
C ALA A 251 3.10 -12.58 29.56
N ALA A 252 2.24 -12.59 28.55
CA ALA A 252 0.92 -11.95 28.54
C ALA A 252 -0.05 -12.80 27.72
N GLU A 253 -1.35 -12.53 27.83
CA GLU A 253 -2.39 -13.18 27.01
C GLU A 253 -2.14 -12.99 25.50
N PHE A 254 -1.63 -11.80 25.12
CA PHE A 254 -1.15 -11.49 23.78
C PHE A 254 0.34 -11.14 23.84
N PRO A 255 1.27 -12.11 23.77
CA PRO A 255 2.69 -11.83 23.82
C PRO A 255 3.15 -10.93 22.67
N THR A 256 4.19 -10.15 22.90
CA THR A 256 4.93 -9.47 21.85
C THR A 256 5.50 -10.50 20.86
N GLU A 257 5.12 -10.40 19.59
CA GLU A 257 5.62 -11.25 18.52
C GLU A 257 6.73 -10.54 17.74
N LEU A 258 7.88 -11.19 17.67
CA LEU A 258 9.10 -10.67 17.03
C LEU A 258 9.55 -11.53 15.84
N ARG A 259 8.85 -12.63 15.56
CA ARG A 259 9.17 -13.50 14.43
C ARG A 259 8.79 -12.81 13.12
N LEU A 260 9.55 -13.18 12.10
CA LEU A 260 9.27 -12.86 10.71
C LEU A 260 9.00 -14.18 10.01
N GLU A 261 7.90 -14.24 9.27
CA GLU A 261 7.52 -15.40 8.47
C GLU A 261 7.42 -14.98 7.00
N ALA A 262 7.87 -15.83 6.09
CA ALA A 262 7.75 -15.59 4.66
C ALA A 262 6.78 -16.63 4.07
N PHE A 263 5.57 -16.20 3.73
CA PHE A 263 4.61 -17.00 3.01
C PHE A 263 5.04 -17.15 1.55
N SER A 264 5.01 -18.38 1.04
CA SER A 264 5.33 -18.70 -0.36
C SER A 264 4.05 -19.07 -1.10
N PRO A 265 3.53 -18.20 -1.99
CA PRO A 265 2.32 -18.49 -2.74
C PRO A 265 2.49 -19.65 -3.74
N GLU A 266 1.38 -20.18 -4.25
CA GLU A 266 1.35 -21.34 -5.15
C GLU A 266 2.20 -21.13 -6.42
N TYR A 267 2.29 -19.91 -6.95
CA TYR A 267 3.13 -19.60 -8.11
C TYR A 267 4.63 -19.80 -7.87
N LEU A 268 5.08 -19.95 -6.62
CA LEU A 268 6.47 -20.29 -6.26
C LEU A 268 6.69 -21.79 -5.97
N SER A 269 5.66 -22.60 -6.13
CA SER A 269 5.72 -24.04 -5.85
C SER A 269 6.78 -24.78 -6.70
N PRO A 270 7.38 -25.87 -6.16
CA PRO A 270 8.43 -26.61 -6.87
C PRO A 270 8.00 -27.20 -8.22
N ASP A 271 6.73 -27.57 -8.38
CA ASP A 271 6.16 -28.09 -9.63
C ASP A 271 6.04 -27.01 -10.72
N ARG A 272 5.98 -25.73 -10.33
CA ARG A 272 6.03 -24.59 -11.25
C ARG A 272 7.44 -24.05 -11.48
N ALA A 273 8.47 -24.61 -10.84
CA ALA A 273 9.83 -24.08 -10.92
C ALA A 273 10.37 -23.99 -12.36
N ASN A 274 10.02 -24.95 -13.21
CA ASN A 274 10.51 -25.04 -14.58
C ASN A 274 9.80 -24.08 -15.55
N ILE A 275 8.70 -23.43 -15.14
CA ILE A 275 7.95 -22.45 -15.94
C ILE A 275 8.10 -21.03 -15.38
N ARG A 276 8.89 -20.82 -14.32
CA ARG A 276 9.16 -19.48 -13.80
C ARG A 276 10.14 -18.75 -14.71
N PRO A 277 9.77 -17.56 -15.22
CA PRO A 277 10.67 -16.76 -16.03
C PRO A 277 11.82 -16.20 -15.19
N VAL A 278 12.99 -16.05 -15.82
CA VAL A 278 14.16 -15.36 -15.27
C VAL A 278 14.42 -14.13 -16.11
N ILE A 279 14.51 -12.96 -15.47
CA ILE A 279 14.90 -11.72 -16.14
C ILE A 279 16.42 -11.73 -16.33
N GLU A 280 16.86 -11.75 -17.58
CA GLU A 280 18.27 -11.71 -17.96
C GLU A 280 18.75 -10.27 -18.12
N GLU A 281 17.93 -9.40 -18.73
CA GLU A 281 18.23 -7.99 -18.94
C GLU A 281 16.96 -7.14 -18.80
N ILE A 282 17.09 -6.00 -18.11
CA ILE A 282 16.05 -4.98 -17.98
C ILE A 282 16.73 -3.59 -17.85
N PRO A 283 16.16 -2.52 -18.44
CA PRO A 283 16.67 -1.18 -18.19
C PRO A 283 16.47 -0.76 -16.73
N GLU A 284 17.46 -0.07 -16.16
CA GLU A 284 17.42 0.42 -14.78
C GLU A 284 16.40 1.56 -14.57
N THR A 285 16.13 2.34 -15.61
CA THR A 285 15.20 3.47 -15.58
C THR A 285 14.42 3.55 -16.88
N VAL A 286 13.13 3.90 -16.77
CA VAL A 286 12.21 4.10 -17.89
C VAL A 286 11.39 5.37 -17.65
N ARG A 287 11.00 6.07 -18.71
CA ARG A 287 10.09 7.23 -18.58
C ARG A 287 8.64 6.77 -18.71
N PHE A 288 7.74 7.52 -18.09
CA PHE A 288 6.31 7.29 -18.22
C PHE A 288 5.87 7.32 -19.70
N GLY A 289 5.14 6.30 -20.14
CA GLY A 289 4.66 6.16 -21.51
C GLY A 289 5.71 5.67 -22.52
N GLU A 290 6.95 5.41 -22.10
CA GLU A 290 8.01 4.89 -22.95
C GLU A 290 7.94 3.36 -23.04
N ALA A 291 8.12 2.82 -24.24
CA ALA A 291 8.26 1.38 -24.43
C ALA A 291 9.70 0.95 -24.11
N PHE A 292 9.86 -0.19 -23.44
CA PHE A 292 11.16 -0.73 -23.09
C PHE A 292 11.25 -2.22 -23.43
N ALA A 293 12.46 -2.78 -23.44
CA ALA A 293 12.66 -4.20 -23.72
C ALA A 293 13.14 -4.94 -22.49
N VAL A 294 12.61 -6.13 -22.26
CA VAL A 294 13.04 -7.07 -21.22
C VAL A 294 13.48 -8.36 -21.89
N LEU A 295 14.66 -8.85 -21.52
CA LEU A 295 15.14 -10.16 -21.93
C LEU A 295 14.79 -11.16 -20.83
N VAL A 296 14.07 -12.22 -21.20
CA VAL A 296 13.60 -13.25 -20.26
C VAL A 296 13.97 -14.62 -20.79
N SER A 297 14.36 -15.53 -19.89
CA SER A 297 14.54 -16.95 -20.17
C SER A 297 13.56 -17.80 -19.37
N VAL A 298 13.20 -18.98 -19.87
CA VAL A 298 12.40 -19.97 -19.14
C VAL A 298 13.11 -21.33 -19.21
N PRO A 299 13.27 -22.05 -18.09
CA PRO A 299 14.01 -23.33 -18.08
C PRO A 299 13.41 -24.42 -18.99
N LEU A 300 12.09 -24.44 -19.17
CA LEU A 300 11.43 -25.29 -20.16
C LEU A 300 11.27 -24.53 -21.48
N SER A 301 11.66 -25.16 -22.59
CA SER A 301 11.35 -24.69 -23.93
C SER A 301 9.83 -24.72 -24.13
N ILE A 302 9.19 -23.55 -24.04
CA ILE A 302 7.75 -23.41 -24.32
C ILE A 302 7.58 -23.18 -25.83
N VAL A 303 6.84 -24.05 -26.49
CA VAL A 303 6.39 -23.81 -27.88
C VAL A 303 5.07 -23.05 -27.81
N GLY A 304 5.11 -21.72 -27.91
CA GLY A 304 3.91 -20.88 -27.85
C GLY A 304 4.20 -19.40 -27.62
N ILE A 305 3.14 -18.60 -27.54
CA ILE A 305 3.20 -17.21 -27.09
C ILE A 305 3.25 -17.25 -25.55
N ILE A 306 4.29 -16.68 -24.95
CA ILE A 306 4.36 -16.48 -23.50
C ILE A 306 3.74 -15.10 -23.20
N GLU A 307 2.51 -15.09 -22.72
CA GLU A 307 1.93 -13.89 -22.13
C GLU A 307 2.37 -13.80 -20.66
N VAL A 308 3.38 -12.98 -20.38
CA VAL A 308 3.70 -12.62 -19.00
C VAL A 308 2.77 -11.48 -18.60
N TRP A 309 1.87 -11.77 -17.67
CA TRP A 309 1.00 -10.76 -17.07
C TRP A 309 1.68 -10.28 -15.79
N GLU A 310 2.25 -9.08 -15.83
CA GLU A 310 2.60 -8.37 -14.61
C GLU A 310 1.54 -7.29 -14.41
N ARG A 311 0.73 -7.46 -13.37
CA ARG A 311 -0.25 -6.46 -12.94
C ARG A 311 0.28 -5.80 -11.68
N THR A 312 0.70 -4.55 -11.83
CA THR A 312 0.97 -3.67 -10.69
C THR A 312 -0.06 -2.55 -10.68
N ILE A 313 -0.13 -1.80 -9.58
CA ILE A 313 -1.02 -0.64 -9.45
C ILE A 313 -0.88 0.32 -10.66
N PHE A 314 0.30 0.37 -11.30
CA PHE A 314 0.60 1.30 -12.36
C PHE A 314 0.76 0.70 -13.76
N ASP A 315 0.70 -0.63 -13.95
CA ASP A 315 0.82 -1.18 -15.30
C ASP A 315 0.28 -2.60 -15.47
N THR A 316 -0.11 -2.91 -16.71
CA THR A 316 -0.38 -4.27 -17.20
C THR A 316 0.48 -4.49 -18.44
N PHE A 317 1.53 -5.30 -18.31
CA PHE A 317 2.41 -5.61 -19.43
C PHE A 317 1.91 -6.84 -20.20
N ILE A 318 2.06 -6.81 -21.53
CA ILE A 318 1.90 -7.97 -22.41
C ILE A 318 3.23 -8.16 -23.13
N PHE A 319 3.79 -9.36 -22.99
CA PHE A 319 5.06 -9.73 -23.59
C PHE A 319 4.74 -10.48 -24.90
N THR A 320 5.08 -9.90 -26.06
CA THR A 320 4.91 -10.60 -27.35
C THR A 320 6.28 -10.96 -27.92
N GLY A 321 6.55 -12.27 -28.08
CA GLY A 321 7.78 -12.78 -28.67
C GLY A 321 7.50 -14.03 -29.51
N SER A 322 8.19 -14.16 -30.64
CA SER A 322 8.18 -15.35 -31.48
C SER A 322 9.62 -15.86 -31.64
N ASN A 323 10.02 -16.86 -30.84
CA ASN A 323 11.14 -17.73 -31.20
C ASN A 323 11.23 -19.02 -30.38
N ILE A 324 11.87 -20.01 -30.99
CA ILE A 324 11.97 -21.43 -30.58
C ILE A 324 13.15 -21.65 -29.58
N SER A 325 13.60 -20.60 -28.88
CA SER A 325 14.80 -20.61 -28.02
C SER A 325 14.51 -20.35 -26.53
N GLU A 326 15.37 -20.84 -25.64
CA GLU A 326 15.29 -20.69 -24.17
C GLU A 326 15.29 -19.22 -23.69
N THR A 327 15.72 -18.29 -24.54
CA THR A 327 15.75 -16.84 -24.26
C THR A 327 14.93 -16.08 -25.29
N CYS A 328 14.09 -15.16 -24.83
CA CYS A 328 13.24 -14.31 -25.66
C CYS A 328 13.37 -12.84 -25.24
N ARG A 329 13.51 -11.93 -26.23
CA ARG A 329 13.45 -10.49 -26.00
C ARG A 329 12.02 -10.02 -26.24
N TYR A 330 11.45 -9.37 -25.24
CA TYR A 330 10.08 -8.87 -25.29
C TYR A 330 10.08 -7.36 -25.29
N ALA A 331 9.27 -6.78 -26.18
CA ALA A 331 8.95 -5.36 -26.11
C ALA A 331 7.78 -5.20 -25.13
N VAL A 332 8.00 -4.37 -24.11
CA VAL A 332 7.02 -3.93 -23.15
C VAL A 332 6.51 -2.58 -23.61
N SER A 333 5.29 -2.54 -24.13
CA SER A 333 4.60 -1.29 -24.47
C SER A 333 3.45 -1.07 -23.49
N PRO A 334 3.26 0.13 -22.92
CA PRO A 334 1.97 0.49 -22.35
C PRO A 334 0.92 0.32 -23.45
N ARG A 335 -0.21 -0.35 -23.18
CA ARG A 335 -1.23 -0.64 -24.20
C ARG A 335 -1.64 0.64 -24.93
N ARG A 336 -1.11 0.86 -26.15
CA ARG A 336 -1.75 1.68 -27.18
C ARG A 336 -2.45 0.72 -28.12
N TRP A 337 -3.78 0.70 -28.07
CA TRP A 337 -4.55 0.10 -29.14
C TRP A 337 -4.91 1.17 -30.16
N SER A 338 -4.41 0.99 -31.38
CA SER A 338 -4.91 1.65 -32.58
C SER A 338 -6.32 1.16 -32.88
N ILE A 339 -7.24 2.11 -33.07
CA ILE A 339 -8.58 1.86 -33.61
C ILE A 339 -8.40 1.35 -35.05
N PRO A 340 -8.93 0.19 -35.45
CA PRO A 340 -9.11 -0.14 -36.87
C PRO A 340 -10.17 0.81 -37.44
N ASP A 341 -9.85 1.44 -38.57
CA ASP A 341 -10.69 2.41 -39.29
C ASP A 341 -12.17 2.00 -39.43
#